data_AF-A0A9D4HHZ7-F1
#
_entry.id   AF-A0A9D4HHZ7-F1
#
_cell.length_a   1.000
_cell.length_b   1.000
_cell.length_c   1.000
_cell.angle_alpha   90.00
_cell.angle_beta   90.00
_cell.angle_gamma   90.00
#
_symmetry.space_group_name_H-M   'P 1'
#
loop_
_entity.id
_entity.type
_entity.pdbx_description
1 polymer ?
#
loop_
_entity_poly.entity_id
_entity_poly.type
_entity_poly.pdbx_seq_one_letter_code
_entity_poly.pdbx_strand_id
1 'polypeptide(L)'
;MATACTDNKGSDHVMEYCCSSCEEDAISQEAAYHCKMCSKFFCCQCVKFREKLFKKHETYGRDAPDQWPVSKVTQDVLEKCRDHIDGHLKFYCEDHRLLCCNSCIVFNHR
;
A
#
# COMPACT_ATOMS: atom_id res chain seq x y z
N MET A 1 -17.37 -12.46 -17.59
CA MET A 1 -16.67 -13.47 -16.76
C MET A 1 -16.70 -12.94 -15.33
N ALA A 2 -17.31 -13.67 -14.39
CA ALA A 2 -17.47 -13.20 -13.01
C ALA A 2 -16.23 -13.61 -12.21
N THR A 3 -15.37 -12.64 -11.89
CA THR A 3 -14.20 -12.87 -11.04
C THR A 3 -14.68 -13.26 -9.65
N ALA A 4 -14.40 -14.49 -9.24
CA ALA A 4 -14.82 -15.06 -7.97
C ALA A 4 -14.10 -14.35 -6.81
N CYS A 5 -14.87 -13.85 -5.86
CA CYS A 5 -14.38 -13.21 -4.65
C CYS A 5 -14.24 -14.27 -3.57
N THR A 6 -13.01 -14.69 -3.27
CA THR A 6 -12.75 -15.56 -2.11
C THR A 6 -12.69 -14.72 -0.85
N ASP A 7 -13.72 -14.83 -0.01
CA ASP A 7 -13.74 -14.31 1.37
C ASP A 7 -12.83 -15.22 2.21
N ASN A 8 -11.51 -15.02 2.14
CA ASN A 8 -10.56 -15.87 2.86
C ASN A 8 -10.46 -15.40 4.33
N LYS A 9 -11.40 -15.85 5.16
CA LYS A 9 -11.30 -15.73 6.61
C LYS A 9 -10.31 -16.75 7.14
N GLY A 10 -9.16 -16.28 7.62
CA GLY A 10 -8.30 -17.05 8.51
C GLY A 10 -6.91 -17.32 7.93
N SER A 11 -5.99 -16.41 8.22
CA SER A 11 -4.55 -16.63 8.49
C SER A 11 -3.95 -15.24 8.64
N ASP A 12 -2.88 -15.12 9.42
CA ASP A 12 -2.07 -13.92 9.61
C ASP A 12 -1.55 -13.40 8.26
N HIS A 13 -2.41 -12.72 7.51
CA HIS A 13 -2.16 -12.20 6.18
C HIS A 13 -2.40 -10.69 6.27
N VAL A 14 -1.33 -9.93 6.14
CA VAL A 14 -1.42 -8.47 6.05
C VAL A 14 -2.18 -8.15 4.77
N MET A 15 -3.44 -7.73 4.91
CA MET A 15 -4.26 -7.31 3.77
C MET A 15 -3.63 -6.05 3.16
N GLU A 16 -3.08 -6.15 1.95
CA GLU A 16 -2.40 -5.03 1.29
C GLU A 16 -3.35 -3.86 0.99
N TYR A 17 -4.64 -4.14 0.74
CA TYR A 17 -5.68 -3.11 0.57
C TYR A 17 -7.00 -3.53 1.21
N CYS A 18 -7.55 -2.65 2.05
CA CYS A 18 -8.84 -2.83 2.71
C CYS A 18 -9.94 -2.04 1.99
N CYS A 19 -11.17 -2.56 2.04
CA CYS A 19 -12.34 -1.85 1.55
C CYS A 19 -12.60 -0.60 2.40
N SER A 20 -12.55 0.58 1.77
CA SER A 20 -12.73 1.87 2.45
C SER A 20 -14.10 1.98 3.13
N SER A 21 -15.16 1.48 2.49
CA SER A 21 -16.50 1.53 3.08
C SER A 21 -16.68 0.55 4.24
N CYS A 22 -16.06 -0.62 4.19
CA CYS A 22 -16.13 -1.57 5.31
C CYS A 22 -15.30 -1.08 6.51
N GLU A 23 -14.19 -0.40 6.25
CA GLU A 23 -13.36 0.20 7.30
C GLU A 23 -14.13 1.27 8.10
N GLU A 24 -14.98 2.05 7.43
CA GLU A 24 -15.88 3.01 8.09
C GLU A 24 -16.86 2.31 9.06
N ASP A 25 -17.25 1.06 8.77
CA ASP A 25 -18.11 0.22 9.62
C ASP A 25 -17.31 -0.64 10.64
N ALA A 26 -16.01 -0.40 10.81
CA ALA A 26 -15.09 -1.22 11.62
C ALA A 26 -15.02 -2.70 11.18
N ILE A 27 -15.30 -2.97 9.89
CA ILE A 27 -15.22 -4.28 9.26
C ILE A 27 -13.97 -4.32 8.38
N SER A 28 -13.00 -5.17 8.72
CA SER A 28 -11.82 -5.39 7.88
C SER A 28 -12.13 -6.42 6.80
N GLN A 29 -12.37 -5.94 5.58
CA GLN A 29 -12.62 -6.76 4.40
C GLN A 29 -11.62 -6.42 3.31
N GLU A 30 -11.08 -7.46 2.66
CA GLU A 30 -10.13 -7.30 1.59
C GLU A 30 -10.79 -6.60 0.38
N ALA A 31 -10.09 -5.60 -0.16
CA ALA A 31 -10.53 -4.94 -1.38
C ALA A 31 -10.25 -5.81 -2.61
N ALA A 32 -11.27 -5.98 -3.43
CA ALA A 32 -11.20 -6.68 -4.71
C ALA A 32 -11.22 -5.73 -5.91
N TYR A 33 -11.68 -4.48 -5.69
CA TYR A 33 -11.82 -3.47 -6.73
C TYR A 33 -11.24 -2.13 -6.27
N HIS A 34 -10.64 -1.40 -7.18
CA HIS A 34 -10.15 -0.03 -6.99
C HIS A 34 -10.87 0.90 -7.94
N CYS A 35 -11.27 2.08 -7.48
CA CYS A 35 -11.75 3.12 -8.37
C CYS A 35 -10.82 4.33 -8.36
N LYS A 36 -10.15 4.54 -9.49
CA LYS A 36 -9.19 5.62 -9.72
C LYS A 36 -9.78 7.02 -9.53
N MET A 37 -11.04 7.22 -9.92
CA MET A 37 -11.69 8.53 -9.80
C MET A 37 -11.98 8.93 -8.36
N CYS A 38 -12.08 7.98 -7.43
CA CYS A 38 -12.25 8.31 -6.01
C CYS A 38 -11.04 7.96 -5.17
N SER A 39 -10.01 7.35 -5.75
CA SER A 39 -8.86 6.82 -5.01
C SER A 39 -9.28 5.98 -3.81
N LYS A 40 -10.33 5.16 -3.98
CA LYS A 40 -10.93 4.32 -2.93
C LYS A 40 -10.97 2.87 -3.37
N PHE A 41 -10.88 1.99 -2.38
CA PHE A 41 -10.87 0.54 -2.54
C PHE A 41 -12.18 -0.05 -2.06
N PHE A 42 -12.67 -1.09 -2.74
CA PHE A 42 -13.98 -1.70 -2.49
C PHE A 42 -13.89 -3.22 -2.49
N CYS A 43 -14.58 -3.85 -1.54
CA CYS A 43 -14.87 -5.28 -1.61
C CYS A 43 -15.97 -5.55 -2.65
N CYS A 44 -16.22 -6.83 -2.92
CA CYS A 44 -17.22 -7.26 -3.90
C CYS A 44 -18.66 -6.85 -3.58
N GLN A 45 -18.97 -6.53 -2.33
CA GLN A 45 -20.28 -6.01 -1.97
C GLN A 45 -20.36 -4.50 -2.20
N CYS A 46 -19.40 -3.75 -1.67
CA CYS A 46 -19.39 -2.29 -1.76
C CYS A 46 -19.23 -1.80 -3.20
N VAL A 47 -18.53 -2.53 -4.07
CA VAL A 47 -18.39 -2.15 -5.48
C VAL A 47 -19.75 -2.11 -6.20
N LYS A 48 -20.69 -3.00 -5.86
CA LYS A 48 -22.02 -3.03 -6.50
C LYS A 48 -22.86 -1.81 -6.15
N PHE A 49 -22.77 -1.36 -4.90
CA PHE A 49 -23.42 -0.12 -4.46
C PHE A 49 -22.77 1.09 -5.11
N ARG A 50 -21.44 1.08 -5.17
CA ARG A 50 -20.63 2.09 -5.82
C ARG A 50 -20.96 2.25 -7.30
N GLU A 51 -21.04 1.17 -8.07
CA GLU A 51 -21.39 1.18 -9.49
C GLU A 51 -22.81 1.69 -9.75
N LYS A 52 -23.75 1.37 -8.85
CA LYS A 52 -25.13 1.90 -8.92
C LYS A 52 -25.17 3.42 -8.74
N LEU A 53 -24.40 3.95 -7.79
CA LEU A 53 -24.35 5.38 -7.46
C LEU A 53 -23.51 6.17 -8.48
N PHE A 54 -22.39 5.61 -8.92
CA PHE A 54 -21.38 6.28 -9.73
C PHE A 54 -21.11 5.52 -11.03
N LYS A 55 -22.12 5.43 -11.90
CA LYS A 55 -22.03 4.70 -13.18
C LYS A 55 -20.92 5.18 -14.13
N LYS A 56 -20.43 6.41 -13.96
CA LYS A 56 -19.35 6.99 -14.77
C LYS A 56 -17.95 6.64 -14.25
N HIS A 57 -17.85 6.08 -13.05
CA HIS A 57 -16.57 5.79 -12.42
C HIS A 57 -16.14 4.38 -12.78
N GLU A 58 -15.02 4.26 -13.48
CA GLU A 58 -14.46 2.96 -13.84
C GLU A 58 -13.83 2.29 -12.61
N THR A 59 -14.16 1.01 -12.42
CA THR A 59 -13.67 0.15 -11.35
C THR A 59 -12.75 -0.90 -11.94
N TYR A 60 -11.58 -1.05 -11.33
CA TYR A 60 -10.57 -2.00 -11.76
C TYR A 60 -10.48 -3.13 -10.74
N GLY A 61 -10.66 -4.36 -11.19
CA GLY A 61 -10.43 -5.54 -10.36
C GLY A 61 -8.93 -5.79 -10.14
N ARG A 62 -8.61 -6.79 -9.30
CA ARG A 62 -7.23 -7.27 -9.09
C ARG A 62 -6.54 -7.80 -10.35
N ASP A 63 -7.30 -8.09 -11.41
CA ASP A 63 -6.78 -8.54 -12.71
C ASP A 63 -5.98 -7.44 -13.45
N ALA A 64 -6.15 -6.18 -13.06
CA ALA A 64 -5.47 -5.02 -13.64
C ALA A 64 -4.53 -4.34 -12.62
N PRO A 65 -3.40 -4.95 -12.24
CA PRO A 65 -2.52 -4.44 -11.18
C PRO A 65 -1.94 -3.05 -11.46
N ASP A 66 -1.76 -2.67 -12.73
CA ASP A 66 -1.32 -1.32 -13.14
C ASP A 66 -2.28 -0.20 -12.69
N GLN A 67 -3.56 -0.52 -12.53
CA GLN A 67 -4.57 0.46 -12.12
C GLN A 67 -4.75 0.52 -10.61
N TRP A 68 -4.07 -0.34 -9.85
CA TRP A 68 -4.02 -0.26 -8.41
C TRP A 68 -2.87 0.65 -8.02
N PRO A 69 -3.04 1.50 -7.01
CA PRO A 69 -1.90 2.18 -6.42
C PRO A 69 -1.01 1.07 -5.92
N VAL A 70 0.13 0.84 -6.57
CA VAL A 70 1.17 0.00 -6.00
C VAL A 70 1.39 0.58 -4.63
N SER A 71 1.29 -0.23 -3.58
CA SER A 71 1.88 0.04 -2.28
C SER A 71 3.36 0.29 -2.54
N LYS A 72 3.66 1.52 -2.97
CA LYS A 72 4.94 2.14 -2.82
C LYS A 72 5.07 2.16 -1.31
N VAL A 73 5.59 1.07 -0.75
CA VAL A 73 6.56 1.19 0.34
C VAL A 73 7.43 2.33 -0.14
N THR A 74 7.20 3.50 0.45
CA THR A 74 7.65 4.77 -0.04
C THR A 74 9.16 4.71 -0.04
N GLN A 75 9.74 4.33 -1.17
CA GLN A 75 11.16 4.47 -1.44
C GLN A 75 11.58 5.95 -1.39
N ASP A 76 10.59 6.85 -1.35
CA ASP A 76 10.72 8.30 -1.18
C ASP A 76 10.76 8.79 0.27
N VAL A 77 10.58 7.92 1.28
CA VAL A 77 10.91 8.24 2.69
C VAL A 77 12.20 7.52 3.09
N LEU A 78 13.18 7.48 2.18
CA LEU A 78 14.56 7.33 2.64
C LEU A 78 14.93 8.69 3.23
N GLU A 79 14.88 8.78 4.55
CA GLU A 79 15.35 9.96 5.28
C GLU A 79 16.74 10.35 4.75
N LYS A 80 16.96 11.64 4.52
CA LYS A 80 18.26 12.13 4.11
C LYS A 80 19.19 12.14 5.32
N CYS A 81 20.42 11.75 5.10
CA CYS A 81 21.48 11.90 6.08
C CYS A 81 21.66 13.38 6.41
N ARG A 82 21.77 13.68 7.71
CA ARG A 82 21.99 15.05 8.19
C ARG A 82 23.35 15.61 7.76
N ASP A 83 24.35 14.73 7.62
CA ASP A 83 25.73 15.11 7.32
C ASP A 83 26.08 15.02 5.82
N HIS A 84 25.30 14.27 5.04
CA HIS A 84 25.61 14.00 3.63
C HIS A 84 24.42 14.36 2.73
N ILE A 85 24.57 15.42 1.92
CA ILE A 85 23.51 16.05 1.10
C ILE A 85 22.83 15.06 0.11
N ASP A 86 23.60 14.13 -0.45
CA ASP A 86 23.11 13.08 -1.36
C ASP A 86 22.93 11.71 -0.66
N GLY A 87 23.24 11.65 0.64
CA GLY A 87 23.25 10.44 1.43
C GLY A 87 21.85 10.02 1.83
N HIS A 88 21.23 9.14 1.08
CA HIS A 88 19.98 8.50 1.51
C HIS A 88 20.30 7.46 2.60
N LEU A 89 19.60 7.51 3.74
CA LEU A 89 19.75 6.53 4.82
C LEU A 89 19.25 5.16 4.34
N LYS A 90 20.17 4.23 4.05
CA LYS A 90 19.89 2.93 3.44
C LYS A 90 20.43 1.75 4.25
N PHE A 91 21.35 2.00 5.18
CA PHE A 91 22.07 0.98 5.94
C PHE A 91 21.76 1.11 7.43
N TYR A 92 21.87 0.03 8.19
CA TYR A 92 21.76 0.04 9.64
C TYR A 92 23.11 -0.32 10.26
N CYS A 93 23.63 0.53 11.15
CA CYS A 93 24.82 0.21 11.94
C CYS A 93 24.37 -0.47 13.24
N GLU A 94 24.81 -1.70 13.46
CA GLU A 94 24.45 -2.49 14.65
C GLU A 94 25.11 -1.95 15.94
N ASP A 95 26.35 -1.47 15.85
CA ASP A 95 27.13 -0.97 16.99
C ASP A 95 26.49 0.28 17.61
N HIS A 96 26.00 1.18 16.75
CA HIS A 96 25.41 2.45 17.16
C HIS A 96 23.87 2.47 17.08
N ARG A 97 23.25 1.37 16.62
CA ARG A 97 21.80 1.19 16.45
C ARG A 97 21.11 2.31 15.68
N LEU A 98 21.74 2.82 14.62
CA LEU A 98 21.23 3.95 13.85
C LEU A 98 21.25 3.69 12.34
N LEU A 99 20.33 4.37 11.63
CA LEU A 99 20.26 4.35 10.17
C LEU A 99 21.32 5.29 9.58
N CYS A 100 22.10 4.76 8.64
CA CYS A 100 23.25 5.37 8.01
C CYS A 100 23.06 5.47 6.49
N CYS A 101 23.62 6.51 5.89
CA CYS A 101 23.89 6.50 4.45
C CYS A 101 25.19 5.73 4.15
N ASN A 102 25.47 5.51 2.86
CA ASN A 102 26.66 4.80 2.40
C ASN A 102 27.97 5.40 2.95
N SER A 103 28.07 6.73 3.00
CA SER A 103 29.27 7.40 3.52
C SER A 103 29.40 7.23 5.04
N CYS A 104 28.31 7.30 5.79
CA CYS A 104 28.32 7.13 7.25
C CYS A 104 28.84 5.75 7.66
N ILE A 105 28.38 4.67 7.03
CA ILE A 105 28.79 3.31 7.40
C ILE A 105 30.26 3.02 7.03
N VAL A 106 30.76 3.60 5.94
CA VAL A 106 32.16 3.38 5.49
C VAL A 106 33.16 4.20 6.31
N PHE A 107 32.84 5.46 6.63
CA PHE A 107 33.80 6.39 7.20
C PHE A 107 33.66 6.63 8.71
N ASN A 108 32.45 6.51 9.28
CA ASN A 108 32.19 6.90 10.67
C ASN A 108 31.69 5.76 11.58
N HIS A 109 31.13 4.68 11.02
CA HIS A 109 30.46 3.63 11.81
C HIS A 109 30.94 2.22 11.46
N ARG A 110 32.26 2.03 11.38
CA ARG A 110 32.90 0.73 11.11
C ARG A 110 32.86 -0.21 12.32
#